data_AF-A0A517LQP8-F1
#
_entry.id   AF-A0A517LQP8-F1
#
_cell.length_a   1.000
_cell.length_b   1.000
_cell.length_c   1.000
_cell.angle_alpha   90.00
_cell.angle_beta   90.00
_cell.angle_gamma   90.00
#
_symmetry.space_group_name_H-M   'P 1'
#
loop_
_entity.id
_entity.type
_entity.pdbx_description
1 polymer ?
#
loop_
_entity_poly.entity_id
_entity_poly.type
_entity_poly.pdbx_seq_one_letter_code
_entity_poly.pdbx_strand_id
1 'polypeptide(L)'
;MDGANCFNTTIYYHAKSGSVLSKYRKIHLTGDFEPFEDPEATSQLEKRYFKPGDLGWEAFRVPDLLPYSPERGEPIFGMMICNDRRWAESWRVLGVQGVEVVLCGYNTAGFAPEMWGSSKDQDPAEAEKLALFHHRLVMQSNSYTNGCWSVSAARCGKDDGKYGLIGGSGIVDPDGKIVAEAKTEDDEVVVADCDLDRCRPHKERTFDFGRHRRIEHYGRITGQTGVIEPPHLEKAVYERK
;
A
#
# COMPACT_ATOMS: atom_id res chain seq x y z
N MET A 1 -2.79 -15.96 -24.90
CA MET A 1 -2.94 -16.60 -23.59
C MET A 1 -4.40 -16.47 -23.21
N ASP A 2 -5.23 -17.37 -23.75
CA ASP A 2 -6.68 -17.31 -23.55
C ASP A 2 -7.06 -18.17 -22.34
N GLY A 3 -7.73 -17.58 -21.34
CA GLY A 3 -8.57 -18.33 -20.41
C GLY A 3 -8.06 -18.66 -18.99
N ALA A 4 -6.84 -18.28 -18.60
CA ALA A 4 -6.40 -18.46 -17.20
C ALA A 4 -6.83 -17.27 -16.31
N ASN A 5 -7.39 -17.54 -15.14
CA ASN A 5 -7.61 -16.53 -14.09
C ASN A 5 -6.27 -16.05 -13.53
N CYS A 6 -5.64 -15.09 -14.20
CA CYS A 6 -4.37 -14.51 -13.79
C CYS A 6 -4.59 -13.42 -12.73
N PHE A 7 -3.84 -13.47 -11.64
CA PHE A 7 -3.87 -12.48 -10.56
C PHE A 7 -2.45 -12.07 -10.19
N ASN A 8 -2.21 -10.78 -9.97
CA ASN A 8 -1.00 -10.33 -9.29
C ASN A 8 -1.08 -10.77 -7.83
N THR A 9 -0.14 -11.62 -7.39
CA THR A 9 -0.27 -12.39 -6.15
C THR A 9 1.00 -12.30 -5.31
N THR A 10 0.85 -12.13 -4.00
CA THR A 10 1.92 -12.33 -3.02
C THR A 10 1.53 -13.44 -2.05
N ILE A 11 2.52 -14.16 -1.52
CA ILE A 11 2.34 -15.22 -0.54
C ILE A 11 3.24 -14.97 0.66
N TYR A 12 2.75 -15.35 1.83
CA TYR A 12 3.60 -15.50 3.01
C TYR A 12 3.94 -16.97 3.18
N TYR A 13 5.21 -17.32 2.96
CA TYR A 13 5.72 -18.67 3.15
C TYR A 13 6.40 -18.77 4.52
N HIS A 14 5.88 -19.62 5.39
CA HIS A 14 6.43 -19.85 6.72
C HIS A 14 7.45 -20.97 6.66
N ALA A 15 8.74 -20.60 6.72
CA ALA A 15 9.85 -21.52 6.54
C ALA A 15 9.86 -22.67 7.55
N LYS A 16 9.49 -22.41 8.82
CA LYS A 16 9.54 -23.42 9.88
C LYS A 16 8.49 -24.53 9.69
N SER A 17 7.27 -24.19 9.25
CA SER A 17 6.26 -25.20 8.92
C SER A 17 6.36 -25.72 7.49
N GLY A 18 7.13 -25.05 6.62
CA GLY A 18 7.26 -25.40 5.21
C GLY A 18 5.99 -25.13 4.38
N SER A 19 5.12 -24.22 4.82
CA SER A 19 3.80 -24.00 4.22
C SER A 19 3.50 -22.53 3.92
N VAL A 20 2.58 -22.29 2.97
CA VAL A 20 2.01 -20.96 2.73
C VAL A 20 0.95 -20.68 3.79
N LEU A 21 1.14 -19.66 4.61
CA LEU A 21 0.16 -19.26 5.64
C LEU A 21 -0.91 -18.33 5.08
N SER A 22 -0.54 -17.48 4.13
CA SER A 22 -1.46 -16.51 3.56
C SER A 22 -1.11 -16.22 2.11
N LYS A 23 -2.13 -15.84 1.35
CA LYS A 23 -2.07 -15.44 -0.05
C LYS A 23 -2.93 -14.21 -0.23
N TYR A 24 -2.37 -13.17 -0.84
CA TYR A 24 -3.08 -11.96 -1.20
C TYR A 24 -3.04 -11.79 -2.72
N ARG A 25 -4.19 -11.40 -3.30
CA ARG A 25 -4.34 -11.06 -4.73
C ARG A 25 -4.63 -9.58 -4.83
N LYS A 26 -3.84 -8.85 -5.63
CA LYS A 26 -3.90 -7.39 -5.78
C LYS A 26 -5.30 -6.93 -6.15
N ILE A 27 -5.85 -6.00 -5.39
CA ILE A 27 -7.21 -5.51 -5.59
C ILE A 27 -7.21 -4.31 -6.53
N HIS A 28 -6.37 -3.30 -6.26
CA HIS A 28 -6.31 -2.11 -7.09
C HIS A 28 -5.38 -2.32 -8.30
N LEU A 29 -5.94 -2.72 -9.44
CA LEU A 29 -5.18 -2.79 -10.69
C LEU A 29 -5.00 -1.39 -11.30
N THR A 30 -3.77 -1.05 -11.66
CA THR A 30 -3.39 0.24 -12.27
C THR A 30 -3.25 0.15 -13.78
N GLY A 31 -3.16 1.30 -14.43
CA GLY A 31 -3.04 1.40 -15.89
C GLY A 31 -4.32 1.01 -16.61
N ASP A 32 -4.19 0.55 -17.86
CA ASP A 32 -5.29 0.37 -18.80
C ASP A 32 -5.31 -1.02 -19.47
N PHE A 33 -6.35 -1.27 -20.26
CA PHE A 33 -6.52 -2.54 -20.99
C PHE A 33 -5.79 -2.55 -22.34
N GLU A 34 -5.77 -1.41 -23.03
CA GLU A 34 -5.13 -1.24 -24.32
C GLU A 34 -3.92 -0.31 -24.18
N PRO A 35 -2.83 -0.54 -24.95
CA PRO A 35 -1.69 0.37 -24.97
C PRO A 35 -2.09 1.74 -25.52
N PHE A 36 -1.25 2.73 -25.25
CA PHE A 36 -1.35 4.02 -25.94
C PHE A 36 -1.12 3.85 -27.45
N GLU A 37 -1.72 4.73 -28.26
CA GLU A 37 -1.52 4.72 -29.72
C GLU A 37 -0.06 5.00 -30.10
N ASP A 38 0.64 5.80 -29.30
CA ASP A 38 2.07 6.05 -29.44
C ASP A 38 2.87 4.83 -28.97
N PRO A 39 3.59 4.12 -29.86
CA PRO A 39 4.36 2.94 -29.49
C PRO A 39 5.57 3.24 -28.60
N GLU A 40 6.00 4.50 -28.52
CA GLU A 40 7.11 4.90 -27.65
C GLU A 40 6.67 5.20 -26.21
N ALA A 41 5.38 5.40 -25.99
CA ALA A 41 4.79 5.66 -24.69
C ALA A 41 4.95 4.46 -23.75
N THR A 42 5.18 4.75 -22.46
CA THR A 42 5.24 3.70 -21.45
C THR A 42 3.82 3.28 -21.06
N SER A 43 3.36 2.14 -21.57
CA SER A 43 2.05 1.58 -21.26
C SER A 43 2.10 0.70 -20.00
N GLN A 44 1.25 0.97 -19.01
CA GLN A 44 1.01 0.07 -17.88
C GLN A 44 -0.27 -0.71 -18.14
N LEU A 45 -0.16 -2.01 -18.42
CA LEU A 45 -1.29 -2.85 -18.87
C LEU A 45 -1.74 -3.88 -17.83
N GLU A 46 -1.65 -3.57 -16.53
CA GLU A 46 -2.01 -4.55 -15.50
C GLU A 46 -3.46 -5.03 -15.62
N LYS A 47 -4.39 -4.13 -15.98
CA LYS A 47 -5.80 -4.48 -16.18
C LYS A 47 -6.01 -5.45 -17.35
N ARG A 48 -5.13 -5.43 -18.36
CA ARG A 48 -5.15 -6.38 -19.47
C ARG A 48 -4.77 -7.78 -19.02
N TYR A 49 -3.75 -7.89 -18.17
CA TYR A 49 -3.12 -9.17 -17.84
C TYR A 49 -3.63 -9.81 -16.55
N PHE A 50 -4.22 -9.03 -15.65
CA PHE A 50 -4.70 -9.51 -14.36
C PHE A 50 -6.17 -9.19 -14.12
N LYS A 51 -6.81 -10.04 -13.32
CA LYS A 51 -8.12 -9.77 -12.73
C LYS A 51 -7.95 -9.10 -11.36
N PRO A 52 -8.88 -8.21 -10.96
CA PRO A 52 -8.94 -7.74 -9.57
C PRO A 52 -9.00 -8.93 -8.61
N GLY A 53 -8.24 -8.84 -7.52
CA GLY A 53 -8.18 -9.88 -6.51
C GLY A 53 -9.53 -10.13 -5.81
N ASP A 54 -9.72 -11.37 -5.39
CA ASP A 54 -10.96 -11.93 -4.85
C ASP A 54 -10.81 -12.45 -3.41
N LEU A 55 -9.67 -12.19 -2.75
CA LEU A 55 -9.36 -12.68 -1.41
C LEU A 55 -9.52 -11.62 -0.30
N GLY A 56 -9.69 -10.35 -0.65
CA GLY A 56 -9.71 -9.27 0.34
C GLY A 56 -8.34 -8.96 0.95
N TRP A 57 -8.27 -7.93 1.80
CA TRP A 57 -7.09 -7.68 2.64
C TRP A 57 -7.29 -8.40 3.98
N GLU A 58 -6.88 -9.65 4.06
CA GLU A 58 -6.99 -10.47 5.27
C GLU A 58 -5.68 -10.43 6.08
N ALA A 59 -5.78 -10.04 7.34
CA ALA A 59 -4.69 -10.16 8.30
C ALA A 59 -4.60 -11.60 8.82
N PHE A 60 -3.40 -12.05 9.15
CA PHE A 60 -3.14 -13.44 9.55
C PHE A 60 -2.09 -13.53 10.66
N ARG A 61 -2.19 -14.58 11.48
CA ARG A 61 -1.27 -14.87 12.58
C ARG A 61 -0.01 -15.56 12.04
N VAL A 62 1.16 -15.15 12.50
CA VAL A 62 2.45 -15.77 12.17
C VAL A 62 3.01 -16.49 13.39
N PRO A 63 2.84 -17.82 13.50
CA PRO A 63 3.34 -18.58 14.64
C PRO A 63 4.86 -18.58 14.68
N ASP A 64 5.42 -18.93 15.83
CA ASP A 64 6.86 -19.17 16.04
C ASP A 64 7.81 -17.98 15.82
N LEU A 65 7.30 -16.82 15.40
CA LEU A 65 8.12 -15.62 15.16
C LEU A 65 8.62 -14.98 16.46
N LEU A 66 7.78 -15.00 17.51
CA LEU A 66 8.10 -14.51 18.85
C LEU A 66 7.61 -15.54 19.89
N PRO A 67 8.17 -15.55 21.12
CA PRO A 67 7.67 -16.40 22.19
C PRO A 67 6.17 -16.16 22.42
N TYR A 68 5.40 -17.24 22.42
CA TYR A 68 3.96 -17.16 22.65
C TYR A 68 3.65 -16.64 24.06
N SER A 69 2.72 -15.71 24.15
CA SER A 69 2.10 -15.27 25.40
C SER A 69 0.57 -15.29 25.24
N PRO A 70 -0.21 -15.86 26.18
CA PRO A 70 -1.67 -15.85 26.11
C PRO A 70 -2.28 -14.44 25.97
N GLU A 71 -1.61 -13.42 26.51
CA GLU A 71 -2.07 -12.01 26.47
C GLU A 71 -1.82 -11.34 25.11
N ARG A 72 -1.00 -11.93 24.24
CA ARG A 72 -0.59 -11.35 22.95
C ARG A 72 -1.00 -12.20 21.76
N GLY A 73 -0.92 -13.52 21.92
CA GLY A 73 -0.93 -14.47 20.82
C GLY A 73 0.27 -14.30 19.90
N GLU A 74 0.13 -14.82 18.68
CA GLU A 74 1.11 -14.71 17.61
C GLU A 74 1.07 -13.33 16.95
N PRO A 75 2.19 -12.83 16.40
CA PRO A 75 2.19 -11.60 15.61
C PRO A 75 1.16 -11.59 14.48
N ILE A 76 0.54 -10.43 14.24
CA ILE A 76 -0.49 -10.25 13.20
C ILE A 76 0.10 -9.52 11.99
N PHE A 77 0.11 -10.19 10.85
CA PHE A 77 0.67 -9.68 9.60
C PHE A 77 -0.44 -9.39 8.59
N GLY A 78 -0.18 -8.46 7.69
CA GLY A 78 -1.02 -8.16 6.53
C GLY A 78 -0.17 -7.99 5.28
N MET A 79 -0.75 -8.22 4.11
CA MET A 79 -0.08 -8.07 2.83
C MET A 79 -0.89 -7.16 1.90
N MET A 80 -0.18 -6.36 1.11
CA MET A 80 -0.74 -5.56 0.03
C MET A 80 0.28 -5.45 -1.11
N ILE A 81 -0.15 -5.01 -2.30
CA ILE A 81 0.74 -4.96 -3.47
C ILE A 81 0.71 -3.57 -4.10
N CYS A 82 1.90 -3.01 -4.27
CA CYS A 82 2.16 -1.81 -5.04
C CYS A 82 1.24 -0.63 -4.68
N ASN A 83 0.36 -0.22 -5.59
CA ASN A 83 -0.47 0.97 -5.44
C ASN A 83 -1.62 0.80 -4.44
N ASP A 84 -1.85 -0.40 -3.91
CA ASP A 84 -2.70 -0.57 -2.71
C ASP A 84 -2.22 0.35 -1.57
N ARG A 85 -0.90 0.56 -1.45
CA ARG A 85 -0.31 1.43 -0.42
C ARG A 85 -0.80 2.87 -0.44
N ARG A 86 -1.33 3.33 -1.57
CA ARG A 86 -1.81 4.71 -1.76
C ARG A 86 -3.25 4.89 -1.27
N TRP A 87 -3.99 3.81 -1.04
CA TRP A 87 -5.39 3.82 -0.60
C TRP A 87 -5.48 3.62 0.90
N ALA A 88 -5.99 4.62 1.63
CA ALA A 88 -6.13 4.53 3.07
C ALA A 88 -7.03 3.35 3.49
N GLU A 89 -7.96 2.94 2.63
CA GLU A 89 -8.85 1.80 2.78
C GLU A 89 -8.07 0.49 2.90
N SER A 90 -7.07 0.25 2.03
CA SER A 90 -6.24 -0.97 2.08
C SER A 90 -5.57 -1.14 3.44
N TRP A 91 -5.07 -0.04 4.00
CA TRP A 91 -4.45 -0.03 5.32
C TRP A 91 -5.48 -0.19 6.44
N ARG A 92 -6.58 0.57 6.37
CA ARG A 92 -7.60 0.56 7.42
C ARG A 92 -8.29 -0.78 7.54
N VAL A 93 -8.53 -1.49 6.43
CA VAL A 93 -9.10 -2.85 6.44
C VAL A 93 -8.20 -3.81 7.21
N LEU A 94 -6.88 -3.76 7.02
CA LEU A 94 -5.93 -4.53 7.85
C LEU A 94 -5.87 -4.01 9.29
N GLY A 95 -5.91 -2.69 9.48
CA GLY A 95 -5.87 -2.02 10.78
C GLY A 95 -6.98 -2.46 11.73
N VAL A 96 -8.22 -2.57 11.23
CA VAL A 96 -9.37 -3.03 12.04
C VAL A 96 -9.31 -4.51 12.40
N GLN A 97 -8.44 -5.28 11.74
CA GLN A 97 -8.12 -6.67 12.09
C GLN A 97 -6.93 -6.78 13.07
N GLY A 98 -6.40 -5.64 13.52
CA GLY A 98 -5.33 -5.59 14.51
C GLY A 98 -3.92 -5.77 13.96
N VAL A 99 -3.70 -5.62 12.65
CA VAL A 99 -2.38 -5.82 11.99
C VAL A 99 -1.25 -5.09 12.72
N GLU A 100 -0.11 -5.77 12.91
CA GLU A 100 1.10 -5.23 13.54
C GLU A 100 2.21 -4.98 12.52
N VAL A 101 2.25 -5.76 11.44
CA VAL A 101 3.20 -5.60 10.33
C VAL A 101 2.47 -5.69 8.99
N VAL A 102 2.66 -4.68 8.14
CA VAL A 102 2.15 -4.68 6.76
C VAL A 102 3.30 -4.86 5.78
N LEU A 103 3.24 -5.90 4.94
CA LEU A 103 4.21 -6.18 3.89
C LEU A 103 3.70 -5.65 2.54
N CYS A 104 4.53 -4.87 1.84
CA CYS A 104 4.18 -4.25 0.56
C CYS A 104 5.31 -4.33 -0.47
N GLY A 105 5.21 -5.27 -1.41
CA GLY A 105 6.09 -5.29 -2.59
C GLY A 105 5.56 -4.35 -3.67
N TYR A 106 6.42 -3.60 -4.36
CA TYR A 106 5.98 -2.64 -5.38
C TYR A 106 6.95 -2.46 -6.56
N ASN A 107 6.38 -2.05 -7.69
CA ASN A 107 7.08 -1.62 -8.91
C ASN A 107 6.41 -0.30 -9.30
N THR A 108 7.11 0.83 -9.23
CA THR A 108 6.51 2.15 -9.47
C THR A 108 7.39 2.93 -10.41
N ALA A 109 6.86 3.33 -11.56
CA ALA A 109 7.57 4.16 -12.50
C ALA A 109 8.00 5.48 -11.85
N GLY A 110 9.27 5.85 -12.05
CA GLY A 110 9.79 7.16 -11.62
C GLY A 110 9.30 8.30 -12.50
N PHE A 111 9.17 8.03 -13.80
CA PHE A 111 8.64 8.96 -14.78
C PHE A 111 7.82 8.19 -15.83
N ALA A 112 6.55 8.55 -15.98
CA ALA A 112 5.64 7.98 -16.97
C ALA A 112 4.69 9.08 -17.46
N PRO A 113 5.16 9.98 -18.33
CA PRO A 113 4.46 11.22 -18.66
C PRO A 113 3.15 11.03 -19.43
N GLU A 114 2.92 9.85 -20.01
CA GLU A 114 1.63 9.48 -20.60
C GLU A 114 0.61 8.98 -19.57
N MET A 115 1.06 8.65 -18.34
CA MET A 115 0.21 8.21 -17.25
C MET A 115 -0.16 9.34 -16.30
N TRP A 116 -1.25 9.15 -15.54
CA TRP A 116 -1.68 10.08 -14.51
C TRP A 116 -0.62 10.27 -13.41
N GLY A 117 -0.21 11.52 -13.19
CA GLY A 117 0.67 11.91 -12.09
C GLY A 117 2.03 12.49 -12.51
N SER A 118 2.38 12.45 -13.79
CA SER A 118 3.49 13.21 -14.38
C SER A 118 3.04 13.91 -15.67
N SER A 119 3.75 14.96 -16.07
CA SER A 119 3.52 15.66 -17.35
C SER A 119 4.69 15.46 -18.30
N LYS A 120 4.44 15.52 -19.62
CA LYS A 120 5.50 15.54 -20.64
C LYS A 120 6.49 16.68 -20.47
N ASP A 121 6.05 17.79 -19.88
CA ASP A 121 6.88 18.97 -19.62
C ASP A 121 7.65 18.90 -18.29
N GLN A 122 7.44 17.85 -17.49
CA GLN A 122 8.09 17.69 -16.20
C GLN A 122 9.49 17.10 -16.37
N ASP A 123 10.45 17.64 -15.63
CA ASP A 123 11.79 17.05 -15.54
C ASP A 123 11.71 15.62 -14.94
N PRO A 124 12.28 14.59 -15.60
CA PRO A 124 12.18 13.21 -15.12
C PRO A 124 12.76 13.00 -13.71
N ALA A 125 13.85 13.70 -13.36
CA ALA A 125 14.47 13.55 -12.04
C ALA A 125 13.59 14.18 -10.94
N GLU A 126 12.94 15.30 -11.24
CA GLU A 126 11.96 15.90 -10.32
C GLU A 126 10.68 15.04 -10.18
N ALA A 127 10.23 14.40 -11.26
CA ALA A 127 9.12 13.44 -11.19
C ALA A 127 9.44 12.25 -10.28
N GLU A 128 10.66 11.71 -10.40
CA GLU A 128 11.13 10.60 -9.57
C GLU A 128 11.23 10.98 -8.09
N LYS A 129 11.82 12.15 -7.78
CA LYS A 129 11.88 12.70 -6.41
C LYS A 129 10.48 12.84 -5.81
N LEU A 130 9.51 13.34 -6.59
CA LEU A 130 8.13 13.48 -6.16
C LEU A 130 7.45 12.12 -5.93
N ALA A 131 7.71 11.14 -6.79
CA ALA A 131 7.21 9.77 -6.64
C ALA A 131 7.75 9.11 -5.35
N LEU A 132 9.04 9.28 -5.06
CA LEU A 132 9.67 8.85 -3.81
C LEU A 132 9.08 9.57 -2.59
N PHE A 133 8.87 10.88 -2.68
CA PHE A 133 8.19 11.65 -1.63
C PHE A 133 6.79 11.10 -1.35
N HIS A 134 5.96 10.88 -2.37
CA HIS A 134 4.62 10.33 -2.20
C HIS A 134 4.66 8.88 -1.68
N HIS A 135 5.63 8.06 -2.09
CA HIS A 135 5.85 6.74 -1.51
C HIS A 135 6.07 6.84 0.00
N ARG A 136 7.05 7.65 0.43
CA ARG A 136 7.35 7.86 1.85
C ARG A 136 6.14 8.36 2.61
N LEU A 137 5.46 9.38 2.10
CA LEU A 137 4.29 10.00 2.71
C LEU A 137 3.21 8.96 3.05
N VAL A 138 2.81 8.12 2.08
CA VAL A 138 1.71 7.16 2.32
C VAL A 138 2.15 6.00 3.21
N MET A 139 3.41 5.55 3.13
CA MET A 139 3.92 4.52 4.03
C MET A 139 3.99 5.03 5.48
N GLN A 140 4.51 6.24 5.69
CA GLN A 140 4.61 6.89 7.00
C GLN A 140 3.23 7.19 7.61
N SER A 141 2.37 7.86 6.85
CA SER A 141 1.03 8.23 7.33
C SER A 141 0.18 7.02 7.69
N ASN A 142 0.20 5.97 6.86
CA ASN A 142 -0.65 4.81 7.11
C ASN A 142 -0.10 3.89 8.21
N SER A 143 1.23 3.79 8.37
CA SER A 143 1.84 3.10 9.52
C SER A 143 1.41 3.76 10.83
N TYR A 144 1.52 5.09 10.88
CA TYR A 144 1.09 5.88 12.04
C TYR A 144 -0.41 5.73 12.34
N THR A 145 -1.28 5.97 11.36
CA THR A 145 -2.74 5.98 11.59
C THR A 145 -3.36 4.60 11.82
N ASN A 146 -2.59 3.52 11.62
CA ASN A 146 -2.99 2.15 11.95
C ASN A 146 -2.20 1.56 13.13
N GLY A 147 -1.23 2.29 13.68
CA GLY A 147 -0.39 1.81 14.78
C GLY A 147 0.32 0.51 14.42
N CYS A 148 0.89 0.43 13.21
CA CYS A 148 1.56 -0.77 12.70
C CYS A 148 2.91 -0.43 12.08
N TRP A 149 3.78 -1.43 12.03
CA TRP A 149 4.97 -1.39 11.19
C TRP A 149 4.59 -1.58 9.73
N SER A 150 5.37 -1.01 8.82
CA SER A 150 5.31 -1.39 7.42
C SER A 150 6.69 -1.67 6.84
N VAL A 151 6.73 -2.65 5.94
CA VAL A 151 7.93 -3.08 5.22
C VAL A 151 7.62 -3.00 3.73
N SER A 152 8.31 -2.11 3.02
CA SER A 152 8.19 -1.95 1.58
C SER A 152 9.43 -2.46 0.86
N ALA A 153 9.22 -3.25 -0.19
CA ALA A 153 10.28 -3.75 -1.05
C ALA A 153 10.02 -3.32 -2.50
N ALA A 154 10.92 -2.55 -3.06
CA ALA A 154 10.88 -2.05 -4.43
C ALA A 154 11.62 -3.00 -5.39
N ARG A 155 11.09 -3.19 -6.59
CA ARG A 155 11.93 -3.40 -7.78
C ARG A 155 12.28 -2.03 -8.34
N CYS A 156 13.57 -1.78 -8.53
CA CYS A 156 14.09 -0.47 -8.88
C CYS A 156 15.07 -0.54 -10.06
N GLY A 157 15.58 0.63 -10.47
CA GLY A 157 16.47 0.74 -11.62
C GLY A 157 15.70 0.73 -12.94
N LYS A 158 16.35 0.32 -14.03
CA LYS A 158 15.77 0.35 -15.38
C LYS A 158 15.43 -1.04 -15.89
N ASP A 159 14.14 -1.34 -16.02
CA ASP A 159 13.70 -2.52 -16.76
C ASP A 159 13.97 -2.32 -18.26
N ASP A 160 14.53 -3.36 -18.89
CA ASP A 160 14.97 -3.38 -20.30
C ASP A 160 15.88 -2.20 -20.71
N GLY A 161 16.56 -1.58 -19.73
CA GLY A 161 17.39 -0.39 -19.94
C GLY A 161 16.60 0.90 -20.26
N LYS A 162 15.26 0.85 -20.33
CA LYS A 162 14.38 1.96 -20.74
C LYS A 162 13.47 2.44 -19.60
N TYR A 163 12.83 1.53 -18.87
CA TYR A 163 11.72 1.85 -17.97
C TYR A 163 12.21 2.03 -16.53
N GLY A 164 12.41 3.29 -16.11
CA GLY A 164 12.87 3.63 -14.78
C GLY A 164 11.81 3.39 -13.70
N LEU A 165 12.19 2.64 -12.66
CA LEU A 165 11.40 2.33 -11.48
C LEU A 165 12.06 2.91 -10.24
N ILE A 166 11.28 3.58 -9.39
CA ILE A 166 11.80 4.15 -8.15
C ILE A 166 12.27 3.05 -7.20
N GLY A 167 13.41 3.30 -6.54
CA GLY A 167 13.82 2.60 -5.32
C GLY A 167 13.02 3.02 -4.09
N GLY A 168 13.69 3.12 -2.94
CA GLY A 168 13.05 3.50 -1.68
C GLY A 168 12.38 2.34 -0.96
N SER A 169 12.93 1.12 -1.06
CA SER A 169 12.61 0.05 -0.11
C SER A 169 12.86 0.54 1.31
N GLY A 170 11.98 0.26 2.26
CA GLY A 170 12.13 0.81 3.61
C GLY A 170 11.26 0.15 4.66
N ILE A 171 11.58 0.46 5.91
CA ILE A 171 10.87 0.00 7.10
C ILE A 171 10.43 1.23 7.88
N VAL A 172 9.13 1.30 8.15
CA VAL A 172 8.50 2.40 8.89
C VAL A 172 7.93 1.85 10.20
N ASP A 173 8.20 2.57 11.30
CA ASP A 173 7.69 2.23 12.62
C ASP A 173 6.24 2.71 12.86
N PRO A 174 5.58 2.27 13.95
CA PRO A 174 4.22 2.68 14.29
C PRO A 174 4.05 4.18 14.58
N ASP A 175 5.14 4.93 14.81
CA ASP A 175 5.11 6.38 14.95
C ASP A 175 5.20 7.09 13.58
N GLY A 176 5.27 6.34 12.48
CA GLY A 176 5.42 6.85 11.12
C GLY A 176 6.84 7.27 10.76
N LYS A 177 7.86 6.85 11.54
CA LYS A 177 9.26 7.17 11.26
C LYS A 177 9.87 6.10 10.36
N ILE A 178 10.57 6.53 9.32
CA ILE A 178 11.41 5.63 8.52
C ILE A 178 12.63 5.27 9.38
N VAL A 179 12.75 4.00 9.77
CA VAL A 179 13.84 3.52 10.63
C VAL A 179 14.97 2.89 9.84
N ALA A 180 14.68 2.44 8.62
CA ALA A 180 15.66 1.95 7.67
C ALA A 180 15.14 2.17 6.24
N GLU A 181 16.02 2.54 5.32
CA GLU A 181 15.69 2.81 3.92
C GLU A 181 16.87 2.44 3.03
N ALA A 182 16.58 1.90 1.85
CA ALA A 182 17.55 1.62 0.81
C ALA A 182 18.21 2.91 0.33
N LYS A 183 19.50 2.83 0.01
CA LYS A 183 20.32 3.96 -0.45
C LYS A 183 20.68 3.86 -1.93
N THR A 184 20.38 2.73 -2.55
CA THR A 184 20.75 2.41 -3.92
C THR A 184 19.53 2.01 -4.75
N GLU A 185 19.74 1.90 -6.05
CA GLU A 185 18.82 1.27 -7.00
C GLU A 185 19.38 -0.08 -7.51
N ASP A 186 20.30 -0.66 -6.74
CA ASP A 186 20.89 -1.98 -6.96
C ASP A 186 20.29 -3.00 -5.97
N ASP A 187 20.71 -4.27 -6.06
CA ASP A 187 20.35 -5.30 -5.10
C ASP A 187 20.83 -4.92 -3.69
N GLU A 188 19.88 -4.54 -2.83
CA GLU A 188 20.14 -4.07 -1.46
C GLU A 188 19.21 -4.74 -0.44
N VAL A 189 19.75 -5.10 0.72
CA VAL A 189 19.00 -5.63 1.86
C VAL A 189 18.92 -4.57 2.95
N VAL A 190 17.69 -4.15 3.27
CA VAL A 190 17.38 -3.21 4.35
C VAL A 190 16.93 -3.99 5.59
N VAL A 191 17.50 -3.68 6.75
CA VAL A 191 17.24 -4.40 8.01
C VAL A 191 16.93 -3.41 9.13
N ALA A 192 15.96 -3.76 9.99
CA ALA A 192 15.67 -3.04 11.23
C ALA A 192 15.10 -4.00 12.30
N ASP A 193 15.40 -3.72 13.57
CA ASP A 193 14.78 -4.39 14.71
C ASP A 193 13.38 -3.82 14.96
N CYS A 194 12.36 -4.65 14.78
CA CYS A 194 10.96 -4.25 14.85
C CYS A 194 10.31 -4.75 16.15
N ASP A 195 10.29 -3.91 17.19
CA ASP A 195 9.53 -4.19 18.41
C ASP A 195 8.03 -4.00 18.16
N LEU A 196 7.28 -5.11 18.07
CA LEU A 196 5.84 -5.08 17.78
C LEU A 196 5.01 -4.58 18.99
N ASP A 197 5.56 -4.54 20.21
CA ASP A 197 4.83 -3.97 21.35
C ASP A 197 4.63 -2.45 21.21
N ARG A 198 5.43 -1.79 20.37
CA ARG A 198 5.24 -0.37 20.00
C ARG A 198 3.92 -0.11 19.24
N CYS A 199 3.30 -1.15 18.69
CA CYS A 199 1.96 -1.05 18.10
C CYS A 199 0.86 -0.83 19.16
N ARG A 200 1.02 -1.36 20.38
CA ARG A 200 -0.04 -1.40 21.40
C ARG A 200 -0.48 -0.01 21.88
N PRO A 201 0.41 0.93 22.26
CA PRO A 201 -0.02 2.25 22.74
C PRO A 201 -0.87 3.01 21.71
N HIS A 202 -0.57 2.84 20.42
CA HIS A 202 -1.37 3.40 19.34
C HIS A 202 -2.78 2.80 19.34
N LYS A 203 -2.88 1.47 19.37
CA LYS A 203 -4.17 0.74 19.30
C LYS A 203 -5.01 0.83 20.57
N GLU A 204 -4.42 1.11 21.71
CA GLU A 204 -5.11 1.17 23.01
C GLU A 204 -5.38 2.61 23.50
N ARG A 205 -4.79 3.62 22.84
CA ARG A 205 -4.91 5.03 23.26
C ARG A 205 -5.31 5.93 22.10
N THR A 206 -4.32 6.42 21.33
CA THR A 206 -4.52 7.44 20.29
C THR A 206 -5.48 6.97 19.20
N PHE A 207 -5.34 5.72 18.79
CA PHE A 207 -6.09 5.07 17.73
C PHE A 207 -6.85 3.85 18.24
N ASP A 208 -7.38 3.92 19.46
CA ASP A 208 -8.38 2.97 19.93
C ASP A 208 -9.63 3.05 19.05
N PHE A 209 -9.68 2.16 18.05
CA PHE A 209 -10.73 2.14 17.05
C PHE A 209 -12.09 1.85 17.65
N GLY A 210 -12.16 0.98 18.67
CA GLY A 210 -13.40 0.63 19.33
C GLY A 210 -13.99 1.81 20.10
N ARG A 211 -13.13 2.66 20.66
CA ARG A 211 -13.54 3.85 21.40
C ARG A 211 -13.86 5.05 20.51
N HIS A 212 -13.08 5.28 19.45
CA HIS A 212 -13.09 6.58 18.76
C HIS A 212 -13.78 6.58 17.39
N ARG A 213 -13.86 5.44 16.69
CA ARG A 213 -14.46 5.40 15.35
C ARG A 213 -15.98 5.53 15.41
N ARG A 214 -16.54 6.26 14.45
CA ARG A 214 -17.98 6.48 14.26
C ARG A 214 -18.40 5.94 12.89
N ILE A 215 -18.52 4.61 12.82
CA ILE A 215 -18.71 3.90 11.54
C ILE A 215 -20.02 4.27 10.84
N GLU A 216 -21.02 4.74 11.57
CA GLU A 216 -22.28 5.27 11.04
C GLU A 216 -22.09 6.48 10.11
N HIS A 217 -20.94 7.18 10.21
CA HIS A 217 -20.61 8.32 9.36
C HIS A 217 -19.72 7.95 8.15
N TYR A 218 -19.28 6.69 8.04
CA TYR A 218 -18.33 6.27 7.00
C TYR A 218 -19.00 5.73 5.73
N GLY A 219 -20.33 5.78 5.65
CA GLY A 219 -21.09 5.19 4.54
C GLY A 219 -20.66 5.65 3.14
N ARG A 220 -20.10 6.86 2.98
CA ARG A 220 -19.56 7.31 1.70
C ARG A 220 -18.37 6.47 1.21
N ILE A 221 -17.56 5.94 2.12
CA ILE A 221 -16.39 5.12 1.76
C ILE A 221 -16.82 3.80 1.11
N THR A 222 -17.95 3.24 1.54
CA THR A 222 -18.44 1.92 1.07
C THR A 222 -19.69 1.99 0.19
N GLY A 223 -20.31 3.16 0.06
CA GLY A 223 -21.57 3.36 -0.67
C GLY A 223 -21.43 4.05 -2.02
N GLN A 224 -20.24 4.56 -2.36
CA GLN A 224 -19.94 5.19 -3.66
C GLN A 224 -18.50 4.90 -4.07
N THR A 225 -18.22 4.92 -5.37
CA THR A 225 -16.85 4.74 -5.91
C THR A 225 -16.24 6.07 -6.35
N GLY A 226 -16.99 6.88 -7.10
CA GLY A 226 -16.54 8.18 -7.61
C GLY A 226 -16.90 9.35 -6.68
N VAL A 227 -16.50 10.54 -7.12
CA VAL A 227 -16.85 11.80 -6.46
C VAL A 227 -18.26 12.22 -6.87
N ILE A 228 -19.08 12.58 -5.88
CA ILE A 228 -20.35 13.29 -6.08
C ILE A 228 -20.18 14.62 -5.36
N GLU A 229 -20.04 15.70 -6.13
CA GLU A 229 -19.85 17.04 -5.56
C GLU A 229 -21.12 17.52 -4.86
N PRO A 230 -21.01 18.21 -3.71
CA PRO A 230 -22.15 18.93 -3.15
C PRO A 230 -22.73 19.92 -4.18
N PRO A 231 -24.04 20.19 -4.16
CA PRO A 231 -24.63 21.17 -5.06
C PRO A 231 -23.99 22.56 -4.86
N HIS A 232 -23.91 23.33 -5.95
CA HIS A 232 -23.46 24.72 -5.87
C HIS A 232 -24.33 25.51 -4.89
N LEU A 233 -23.70 26.39 -4.11
CA LEU A 233 -24.42 27.31 -3.25
C LEU A 233 -25.19 28.31 -4.12
N GLU A 234 -26.51 28.34 -4.01
CA GLU A 234 -27.30 29.45 -4.53
C GLU A 234 -27.09 30.69 -3.62
N LYS A 235 -27.02 31.88 -4.22
CA LYS A 235 -26.65 33.16 -3.55
C LYS A 235 -27.48 33.52 -2.29
N ALA A 236 -28.60 32.86 -2.02
CA ALA A 236 -29.51 33.18 -0.92
C ALA A 236 -29.29 32.35 0.36
N VAL A 237 -28.43 31.32 0.37
CA VAL A 237 -28.30 30.40 1.53
C VAL A 237 -27.07 30.76 2.38
N TYR A 238 -27.01 31.99 2.89
CA TYR A 238 -26.06 32.40 3.94
C TYR A 238 -26.74 32.81 5.25
N GLU A 239 -28.02 32.47 5.43
CA GLU A 239 -28.63 32.45 6.75
C GLU A 239 -28.32 31.10 7.42
N ARG A 240 -27.14 31.12 8.06
CA ARG A 240 -26.55 30.20 9.03
C ARG A 240 -27.46 29.07 9.55
N LYS A 241 -26.92 27.84 9.52
CA LYS A 241 -27.11 26.90 10.63
C LYS A 241 -25.95 27.05 11.61
#